data_AF-A0A024FKR2-F1
#
_entry.id   AF-A0A024FKR2-F1
#
_cell.length_a   1.000
_cell.length_b   1.000
_cell.length_c   1.000
_cell.angle_alpha   90.00
_cell.angle_beta   90.00
_cell.angle_gamma   90.00
#
_symmetry.space_group_name_H-M   'P 1'
#
loop_
_entity.id
_entity.type
_entity.pdbx_description
1 polymer ?
#
loop_
_entity_poly.entity_id
_entity_poly.type
_entity_poly.pdbx_seq_one_letter_code
_entity_poly.pdbx_strand_id
1 'polypeptide(L)'
;MLLVIIIVTSFAIPNWLTQARIHNIEVIALKISKDNQAFDFLMNSGKKRLRSGNIYDAYSEFKLAVAIKPVNEEVNQLLLETISMLCEENENYCNELENLIL
;
A
#
# COMPACT_ATOMS: atom_id res chain seq x y z
N MET A 1 -16.70 44.63 -20.26
CA MET A 1 -16.89 43.37 -19.50
C MET A 1 -16.66 42.12 -20.33
N LEU A 2 -17.28 41.98 -21.51
CA LEU A 2 -17.14 40.77 -22.35
C LEU A 2 -15.68 40.42 -22.73
N LEU A 3 -14.86 41.42 -23.07
CA LEU A 3 -13.44 41.22 -23.40
C LEU A 3 -12.59 40.72 -22.22
N VAL A 4 -12.91 41.18 -21.00
CA VAL A 4 -12.20 40.73 -19.78
C VAL A 4 -12.51 39.26 -19.50
N ILE A 5 -13.77 38.86 -19.70
CA ILE A 5 -14.20 37.46 -19.56
C ILE A 5 -13.44 36.58 -20.57
N ILE A 6 -13.36 36.99 -21.83
CA ILE A 6 -12.63 36.26 -22.87
C ILE A 6 -11.16 36.04 -22.49
N ILE A 7 -10.46 37.10 -22.06
CA ILE A 7 -9.04 37.00 -21.66
C ILE A 7 -8.87 36.04 -20.48
N VAL A 8 -9.70 36.14 -19.45
CA VAL A 8 -9.65 35.22 -18.29
C VAL A 8 -9.90 33.78 -18.72
N THR A 9 -10.92 33.54 -19.56
CA THR A 9 -11.25 32.19 -20.04
C THR A 9 -10.20 31.59 -20.96
N SER A 10 -9.56 32.41 -21.81
CA SER A 10 -8.58 31.94 -22.80
C SER A 10 -7.17 31.76 -22.23
N PHE A 11 -6.80 32.51 -21.18
CA PHE A 11 -5.42 32.51 -20.68
C PHE A 11 -5.29 32.07 -19.21
N ALA A 12 -6.13 32.59 -18.31
CA ALA A 12 -5.98 32.31 -16.88
C ALA A 12 -6.49 30.90 -16.52
N ILE A 13 -7.65 30.49 -17.05
CA ILE A 13 -8.25 29.18 -16.77
C ILE A 13 -7.34 28.01 -17.23
N PRO A 14 -6.80 27.98 -18.46
CA PRO A 14 -5.95 26.87 -18.91
C PRO A 14 -4.65 26.76 -18.11
N ASN A 15 -4.06 27.89 -17.72
CA ASN A 15 -2.82 27.90 -16.96
C ASN A 15 -3.02 27.37 -15.53
N TRP A 16 -4.09 27.80 -14.85
CA TRP A 16 -4.45 27.29 -13.53
C TRP A 16 -4.78 25.78 -13.57
N LEU A 17 -5.56 25.34 -14.56
CA LEU A 17 -5.86 23.91 -14.74
C LEU A 17 -4.58 23.07 -14.95
N THR A 18 -3.61 23.61 -15.69
CA THR A 18 -2.33 22.94 -15.92
C THR A 18 -1.52 22.85 -14.62
N GLN A 19 -1.45 23.92 -13.84
CA GLN A 19 -0.76 23.92 -12.54
C GLN A 19 -1.42 22.95 -11.55
N ALA A 20 -2.75 22.98 -11.45
CA ALA A 20 -3.51 22.06 -10.59
C ALA A 20 -3.26 20.59 -11.01
N ARG A 21 -3.19 20.31 -12.31
CA ARG A 21 -2.86 18.98 -12.83
C ARG A 21 -1.45 18.55 -12.44
N ILE A 22 -0.44 19.41 -12.64
CA ILE A 22 0.95 19.12 -12.29
C ILE A 22 1.08 18.83 -10.80
N HIS A 23 0.47 19.66 -9.95
CA HIS A 23 0.47 19.45 -8.51
C HIS A 23 -0.16 18.11 -8.12
N ASN A 24 -1.31 17.75 -8.71
CA ASN A 24 -1.95 16.46 -8.47
C ASN A 24 -1.05 15.27 -8.90
N ILE A 25 -0.34 15.38 -10.02
CA ILE A 25 0.60 14.36 -10.48
C ILE A 25 1.74 14.20 -9.47
N GLU A 26 2.30 15.30 -8.97
CA GLU A 26 3.37 15.28 -7.97
C GLU A 26 2.90 14.64 -6.64
N VAL A 27 1.70 15.00 -6.17
CA VAL A 27 1.10 14.41 -4.96
C VAL A 27 0.87 12.90 -5.13
N ILE A 28 0.37 12.47 -6.29
CA ILE A 28 0.19 11.04 -6.61
C ILE A 28 1.55 10.32 -6.65
N ALA A 29 2.55 10.90 -7.31
CA ALA A 29 3.89 10.32 -7.39
C ALA A 29 4.54 10.20 -6.00
N LEU A 30 4.38 11.22 -5.15
CA LEU A 30 4.85 11.21 -3.77
C LEU A 30 4.15 10.13 -2.95
N LYS A 31 2.82 9.98 -3.10
CA LYS A 31 2.07 8.92 -2.43
C LYS A 31 2.57 7.54 -2.85
N ILE A 32 2.70 7.27 -4.14
CA ILE A 32 3.23 6.00 -4.66
C ILE A 32 4.64 5.73 -4.11
N SER A 33 5.50 6.76 -4.06
CA SER A 33 6.84 6.64 -3.51
C SER A 33 6.82 6.25 -2.02
N LYS A 34 5.96 6.90 -1.22
CA LYS A 34 5.81 6.59 0.21
C LYS A 34 5.21 5.21 0.45
N ASP A 35 4.21 4.82 -0.34
CA ASP A 35 3.59 3.49 -0.27
C ASP A 35 4.61 2.41 -0.61
N ASN A 36 5.47 2.62 -1.62
CA ASN A 36 6.57 1.71 -1.94
C ASN A 36 7.60 1.61 -0.80
N GLN A 37 8.01 2.73 -0.21
CA GLN A 37 8.95 2.72 0.92
C GLN A 37 8.37 2.00 2.14
N ALA A 38 7.10 2.25 2.46
CA ALA A 38 6.41 1.58 3.56
C ALA A 38 6.31 0.07 3.29
N PHE A 39 5.93 -0.33 2.07
CA PHE A 39 5.91 -1.73 1.68
C PHE A 39 7.27 -2.40 1.85
N ASP A 40 8.34 -1.79 1.34
CA ASP A 40 9.70 -2.34 1.42
C ASP A 40 10.17 -2.45 2.87
N PHE A 41 9.84 -1.47 3.71
CA PHE A 41 10.13 -1.50 5.14
C PHE A 41 9.43 -2.68 5.83
N LEU A 42 8.12 -2.83 5.63
CA LEU A 42 7.31 -3.90 6.22
C LEU A 42 7.80 -5.28 5.75
N MET A 43 8.11 -5.43 4.46
CA MET A 43 8.64 -6.68 3.90
C MET A 43 9.98 -7.06 4.54
N ASN A 44 10.89 -6.11 4.68
CA ASN A 44 12.18 -6.35 5.30
C ASN A 44 12.05 -6.65 6.81
N SER A 45 11.19 -5.92 7.52
CA SER A 45 10.90 -6.13 8.94
C SER A 45 10.29 -7.52 9.17
N GLY A 46 9.24 -7.86 8.43
CA GLY A 46 8.55 -9.15 8.50
C GLY A 46 9.48 -10.33 8.22
N LYS A 47 10.26 -10.27 7.12
CA LYS A 47 11.26 -11.33 6.79
C LYS A 47 12.32 -11.48 7.89
N LYS A 48 12.78 -10.39 8.49
CA LYS A 48 13.75 -10.42 9.60
C LYS A 48 13.16 -11.09 10.85
N ARG A 49 11.91 -10.76 11.20
CA ARG A 49 11.20 -11.31 12.35
C ARG A 49 10.90 -12.79 12.16
N LEU A 50 10.46 -13.19 10.97
CA LEU A 50 10.22 -14.58 10.61
C LEU A 50 11.50 -15.42 10.78
N ARG A 51 12.63 -14.96 10.24
CA ARG A 51 13.94 -15.63 10.39
C ARG A 51 14.42 -15.72 11.84
N SER A 52 13.93 -14.84 12.71
CA SER A 52 14.26 -14.79 14.13
C SER A 52 13.26 -15.57 15.00
N GLY A 53 12.30 -16.28 14.38
CA GLY A 53 11.25 -17.03 15.08
C GLY A 53 10.16 -16.18 15.71
N ASN A 54 10.12 -14.86 15.45
CA ASN A 54 9.05 -13.99 15.92
C ASN A 54 7.90 -13.99 14.91
N ILE A 55 7.12 -15.07 14.92
CA ILE A 55 6.10 -15.37 13.90
C ILE A 55 4.92 -14.39 13.98
N TYR A 56 4.43 -14.07 15.18
CA TYR A 56 3.29 -13.15 15.36
C TYR A 56 3.57 -11.74 14.83
N ASP A 57 4.75 -11.19 15.15
CA ASP A 57 5.11 -9.87 14.64
C ASP A 57 5.35 -9.93 13.13
N ALA A 58 5.96 -11.01 12.61
CA ALA A 58 6.15 -11.18 11.16
C ALA A 58 4.82 -11.18 10.40
N TYR A 59 3.84 -11.92 10.91
CA TYR A 59 2.48 -11.98 10.38
C TYR A 59 1.84 -10.58 10.34
N SER A 60 1.96 -9.82 11.44
CA SER A 60 1.41 -8.46 11.52
C SER A 60 2.02 -7.52 10.47
N GLU A 61 3.33 -7.61 10.25
CA GLU A 61 4.03 -6.80 9.23
C GLU A 61 3.59 -7.17 7.82
N PHE A 62 3.46 -8.47 7.51
CA PHE A 62 2.99 -8.93 6.21
C PHE A 62 1.54 -8.54 5.94
N LYS A 63 0.67 -8.61 6.95
CA LYS A 63 -0.73 -8.16 6.83
C LYS A 63 -0.82 -6.67 6.46
N LEU A 64 0.02 -5.83 7.06
CA LEU A 64 0.12 -4.42 6.69
C LEU A 64 0.67 -4.23 5.27
N ALA A 65 1.66 -5.03 4.85
CA ALA A 65 2.22 -4.96 3.51
C ALA A 65 1.20 -5.39 2.43
N VAL A 66 0.36 -6.39 2.68
CA VAL A 66 -0.77 -6.77 1.81
C VAL A 66 -1.75 -5.61 1.66
N ALA A 67 -2.04 -4.87 2.73
CA ALA A 67 -2.93 -3.72 2.65
C ALA A 67 -2.42 -2.60 1.71
N ILE A 68 -1.09 -2.52 1.49
CA ILE A 68 -0.48 -1.57 0.55
C ILE A 68 -0.42 -2.16 -0.87
N LYS A 69 0.01 -3.42 -1.02
CA LYS A 69 0.12 -4.10 -2.32
C LYS A 69 -0.61 -5.45 -2.31
N PRO A 70 -1.95 -5.45 -2.42
CA PRO A 70 -2.75 -6.67 -2.22
C PRO A 70 -2.56 -7.74 -3.30
N VAL A 71 -2.04 -7.36 -4.47
CA VAL A 71 -1.78 -8.27 -5.60
C VAL A 71 -0.32 -8.72 -5.67
N ASN A 72 0.52 -8.36 -4.70
CA ASN A 72 1.92 -8.79 -4.70
C ASN A 72 2.02 -10.25 -4.22
N GLU A 73 2.48 -11.11 -5.12
CA GLU A 73 2.55 -12.56 -4.88
C GLU A 73 3.46 -12.92 -3.71
N GLU A 74 4.63 -12.28 -3.59
CA GLU A 74 5.59 -12.57 -2.52
C GLU A 74 5.02 -12.33 -1.13
N VAL A 75 4.42 -11.15 -0.89
CA VAL A 75 3.83 -10.86 0.43
C VAL A 75 2.62 -11.75 0.73
N ASN A 76 1.82 -12.08 -0.29
CA ASN A 76 0.65 -12.94 -0.12
C ASN A 76 1.08 -14.35 0.27
N GLN A 77 2.11 -14.89 -0.38
CA GLN A 77 2.68 -16.18 -0.02
C GLN A 77 3.27 -16.16 1.40
N LEU A 78 4.05 -15.14 1.74
CA LEU A 78 4.62 -15.01 3.08
C LEU A 78 3.54 -14.88 4.16
N LEU A 79 2.45 -14.16 3.89
CA LEU A 79 1.32 -14.05 4.80
C LEU A 79 0.67 -15.42 5.02
N LEU A 80 0.40 -16.18 3.95
CA LEU A 80 -0.18 -17.53 4.02
C LEU A 80 0.72 -18.51 4.78
N GLU A 81 2.01 -18.51 4.50
CA GLU A 81 2.98 -19.36 5.21
C GLU A 81 3.01 -19.00 6.70
N THR A 82 3.10 -17.71 7.02
CA THR A 82 3.22 -17.25 8.41
C THR A 82 1.93 -17.50 9.21
N ILE A 83 0.76 -17.26 8.63
CA ILE A 83 -0.52 -17.51 9.31
C ILE A 83 -0.79 -19.02 9.47
N SER A 84 -0.32 -19.86 8.53
CA SER A 84 -0.36 -21.32 8.68
C SER A 84 0.44 -21.80 9.89
N MET A 85 1.65 -21.25 10.09
CA MET A 85 2.45 -21.55 11.29
C MET A 85 1.74 -21.13 12.57
N LEU A 86 1.08 -19.96 12.59
CA LEU A 86 0.33 -19.49 13.75
C LEU A 86 -0.94 -20.30 14.01
N CYS A 87 -1.59 -20.82 12.98
CA CYS A 87 -2.76 -21.69 13.11
C CYS A 87 -2.43 -22.97 13.90
N GLU A 88 -1.25 -23.57 13.67
CA GLU A 88 -0.80 -24.73 14.45
C GLU A 88 -0.68 -24.42 15.96
N GLU A 89 -0.38 -23.17 16.31
CA GLU A 89 -0.24 -22.73 17.71
C GLU A 89 -1.55 -22.20 18.33
N ASN A 90 -2.46 -21.65 17.52
CA ASN A 90 -3.69 -21.02 17.99
C ASN A 90 -4.79 -21.03 16.92
N GLU A 91 -5.90 -21.71 17.23
CA GLU A 91 -7.06 -21.91 16.35
C GLU A 91 -7.66 -20.61 15.79
N ASN A 92 -7.49 -19.46 16.45
CA ASN A 92 -8.00 -18.18 15.94
C ASN A 92 -7.37 -17.82 14.58
N TYR A 93 -6.09 -18.16 14.36
CA TYR A 93 -5.43 -17.90 13.07
C TYR A 93 -5.85 -18.90 12.00
N CYS A 94 -6.37 -20.07 12.37
CA CYS A 94 -6.93 -21.03 11.41
C CYS A 94 -8.17 -20.48 10.73
N ASN A 95 -9.08 -19.87 11.49
CA ASN A 95 -10.27 -19.23 10.92
C ASN A 95 -9.90 -18.10 9.94
N GLU A 96 -8.86 -17.33 10.25
CA GLU A 96 -8.40 -16.28 9.36
C GLU A 96 -7.68 -16.83 8.11
N LEU A 97 -6.92 -17.92 8.25
CA LEU A 97 -6.31 -18.63 7.12
C LEU A 97 -7.39 -19.18 6.16
N GLU A 98 -8.45 -19.79 6.69
CA GLU A 98 -9.57 -20.29 5.89
C GLU A 98 -10.19 -19.18 5.03
N ASN A 99 -10.40 -17.99 5.63
CA ASN A 99 -10.93 -16.82 4.92
C ASN A 99 -9.97 -16.24 3.86
N LEU A 100 -8.67 -16.54 3.92
CA LEU A 100 -7.68 -16.09 2.94
C LEU A 100 -7.59 -17.03 1.73
N ILE A 101 -8.00 -18.30 1.87
CA ILE A 101 -7.89 -19.33 0.84
C ILE A 101 -9.21 -19.52 0.06
N LEU A 102 -10.35 -19.18 0.67
CA LEU A 102 -11.70 -19.28 0.08
C LEU A 102 -12.11 -18.00 -0.66
#